data_AF-A0A3A0EHP5-F1
#
_entry.id   AF-A0A3A0EHP5-F1
#
_cell.length_a   1.000
_cell.length_b   1.000
_cell.length_c   1.000
_cell.angle_alpha   90.00
_cell.angle_beta   90.00
_cell.angle_gamma   90.00
#
_symmetry.space_group_name_H-M   'P 1'
#
loop_
_entity.id
_entity.type
_entity.pdbx_description
1 polymer ?
#
loop_
_entity_poly.entity_id
_entity_poly.type
_entity_poly.pdbx_seq_one_letter_code
_entity_poly.pdbx_strand_id
1 'polypeptide(L)'
;TVAATVAGRLARTTCVRPAVLRAAGALLAGAWSPDRVQGGDVAAIAAWAQFFANVDHELSDAGLQWCGRELERGFRTGTIAPLDAARVFAACDAQALPGARLSAEEVALSLVASQQPDGGFGSPADPAHARVEATLDALAALRRLAPRAFA
;
A
#
# COMPACT_ATOMS: atom_id res chain seq x y z
N THR A 1 -10.99 -3.73 7.48
CA THR A 1 -9.85 -2.88 7.09
C THR A 1 -8.84 -2.76 8.22
N VAL A 2 -9.18 -2.15 9.37
CA VAL A 2 -8.23 -1.97 10.51
C VAL A 2 -7.55 -3.27 10.94
N ALA A 3 -8.29 -4.37 11.13
CA ALA A 3 -7.70 -5.65 11.52
C ALA A 3 -6.68 -6.19 10.50
N ALA A 4 -6.92 -6.01 9.20
CA ALA A 4 -6.00 -6.41 8.14
C ALA A 4 -4.72 -5.57 8.17
N THR A 5 -4.84 -4.25 8.35
CA THR A 5 -3.68 -3.36 8.56
C THR A 5 -2.86 -3.78 9.79
N VAL A 6 -3.52 -4.06 10.92
CA VAL A 6 -2.83 -4.49 12.15
C VAL A 6 -2.13 -5.82 11.95
N ALA A 7 -2.79 -6.81 11.35
CA ALA A 7 -2.19 -8.11 11.07
C ALA A 7 -0.97 -8.00 10.14
N GLY A 8 -1.10 -7.23 9.05
CA GLY A 8 0.01 -6.97 8.12
C GLY A 8 1.18 -6.23 8.78
N ARG A 9 0.92 -5.30 9.71
CA ARG A 9 1.98 -4.64 10.49
C ARG A 9 2.64 -5.61 11.48
N LEU A 10 1.86 -6.42 12.19
CA LEU A 10 2.38 -7.40 13.14
C LEU A 10 3.27 -8.45 12.45
N ALA A 11 2.87 -8.91 11.27
CA ALA A 11 3.63 -9.88 10.49
C ALA A 11 5.01 -9.38 10.04
N ARG A 12 5.20 -8.06 9.98
CA ARG A 12 6.51 -7.44 9.70
C ARG A 12 7.41 -7.30 10.93
N THR A 13 6.90 -7.64 12.11
CA THR A 13 7.69 -7.61 13.34
C THR A 13 8.40 -8.94 13.56
N THR A 14 9.56 -8.90 14.21
CA THR A 14 10.35 -10.10 14.53
C THR A 14 9.88 -10.82 15.81
N CYS A 15 8.90 -10.25 16.54
CA CYS A 15 8.51 -10.70 17.87
C CYS A 15 7.11 -11.29 17.97
N VAL A 16 6.31 -11.24 16.88
CA VAL A 16 4.95 -11.79 16.89
C VAL A 16 5.00 -13.33 16.94
N ARG A 17 4.15 -13.93 17.79
CA ARG A 17 4.05 -15.39 17.88
C ARG A 17 3.41 -15.95 16.61
N PRO A 18 3.94 -17.04 16.00
CA PRO A 18 3.34 -17.63 14.79
C PRO A 18 1.87 -18.03 14.94
N ALA A 19 1.45 -18.46 16.14
CA ALA A 19 0.05 -18.79 16.43
C ALA A 19 -0.89 -17.58 16.28
N VAL A 20 -0.42 -16.38 16.61
CA VAL A 20 -1.21 -15.14 16.45
C VAL A 20 -1.40 -14.81 14.97
N LEU A 21 -0.35 -14.97 14.15
CA LEU A 21 -0.45 -14.75 12.71
C LEU A 21 -1.37 -15.76 12.02
N ARG A 22 -1.31 -17.05 12.40
CA ARG A 22 -2.25 -18.06 11.89
C ARG A 22 -3.70 -17.75 12.25
N ALA A 23 -3.96 -17.34 13.50
CA ALA A 23 -5.30 -16.96 13.94
C ALA A 23 -5.81 -15.71 13.19
N ALA A 24 -4.95 -14.70 13.00
CA ALA A 24 -5.27 -13.53 12.19
C ALA A 24 -5.54 -13.90 10.73
N GLY A 25 -4.74 -14.82 10.18
CA GLY A 25 -4.91 -15.38 8.83
C GLY A 25 -6.30 -15.97 8.63
N ALA A 26 -6.69 -16.93 9.48
CA ALA A 26 -8.00 -17.58 9.40
C ALA A 26 -9.17 -16.59 9.58
N LEU A 27 -9.05 -15.67 10.54
CA LEU A 27 -10.08 -14.66 10.79
C LEU A 27 -10.28 -13.73 9.57
N LEU A 28 -9.18 -13.22 9.01
CA LEU A 28 -9.23 -12.26 7.92
C LEU A 28 -9.56 -12.92 6.59
N ALA A 29 -9.14 -14.17 6.37
CA ALA A 29 -9.55 -14.96 5.20
C ALA A 29 -11.06 -15.16 5.16
N GLY A 30 -11.70 -15.46 6.30
CA GLY A 30 -13.17 -15.56 6.38
C GLY A 30 -13.91 -14.24 6.12
N ALA A 31 -13.23 -13.10 6.25
CA ALA A 31 -13.79 -11.76 6.01
C ALA A 31 -13.47 -11.20 4.61
N TRP A 32 -12.63 -11.91 3.84
CA TRP A 32 -12.17 -11.50 2.53
C TRP A 32 -13.19 -11.81 1.43
N SER A 33 -13.40 -10.83 0.55
CA SER A 33 -14.03 -11.01 -0.76
C SER A 33 -13.51 -9.92 -1.72
N PRO A 34 -13.51 -10.15 -3.05
CA PRO A 34 -13.12 -9.14 -4.04
C PRO A 34 -13.83 -7.79 -3.86
N ASP A 35 -15.12 -7.82 -3.50
CA ASP A 35 -15.95 -6.63 -3.26
C ASP A 35 -15.36 -5.68 -2.20
N ARG A 36 -14.48 -6.17 -1.33
CA ARG A 36 -13.80 -5.36 -0.30
C ARG A 36 -12.83 -4.34 -0.88
N VAL A 37 -12.27 -4.60 -2.05
CA VAL A 37 -11.28 -3.71 -2.71
C VAL A 37 -11.79 -3.15 -4.03
N GLN A 38 -12.85 -3.75 -4.58
CA GLN A 38 -13.50 -3.29 -5.78
C GLN A 38 -14.02 -1.85 -5.61
N GLY A 39 -13.82 -1.04 -6.64
CA GLY A 39 -14.22 0.37 -6.64
C GLY A 39 -13.08 1.32 -6.35
N GLY A 40 -11.94 0.83 -5.85
CA GLY A 40 -10.72 1.62 -5.72
C GLY A 40 -10.60 2.37 -4.38
N ASP A 41 -11.25 1.90 -3.32
CA ASP A 41 -11.01 2.42 -1.96
C ASP A 41 -9.57 2.10 -1.55
N VAL A 42 -8.71 3.11 -1.56
CA VAL A 42 -7.28 2.95 -1.30
C VAL A 42 -6.99 2.47 0.12
N ALA A 43 -7.83 2.83 1.11
CA ALA A 43 -7.65 2.36 2.48
C ALA A 43 -7.92 0.85 2.57
N ALA A 44 -8.94 0.38 1.85
CA ALA A 44 -9.23 -1.04 1.74
C ALA A 44 -8.15 -1.80 0.99
N ILE A 45 -7.71 -1.30 -0.17
CA ILE A 45 -6.61 -1.87 -0.95
C ILE A 45 -5.35 -1.96 -0.10
N ALA A 46 -4.94 -0.87 0.57
CA ALA A 46 -3.74 -0.83 1.41
C ALA A 46 -3.80 -1.88 2.52
N ALA A 47 -4.94 -1.98 3.21
CA ALA A 47 -5.08 -2.91 4.32
C ALA A 47 -5.00 -4.38 3.88
N TRP A 48 -5.69 -4.74 2.80
CA TRP A 48 -5.72 -6.11 2.31
C TRP A 48 -4.45 -6.50 1.58
N ALA A 49 -3.86 -5.59 0.78
CA ALA A 49 -2.55 -5.81 0.17
C ALA A 49 -1.48 -6.02 1.24
N GLN A 50 -1.46 -5.17 2.27
CA GLN A 50 -0.51 -5.31 3.37
C GLN A 50 -0.70 -6.62 4.12
N PHE A 51 -1.95 -7.05 4.36
CA PHE A 51 -2.21 -8.34 4.98
C PHE A 51 -1.68 -9.50 4.13
N PHE A 52 -2.11 -9.63 2.87
CA PHE A 52 -1.74 -10.75 2.02
C PHE A 52 -0.25 -10.77 1.62
N ALA A 53 0.41 -9.61 1.58
CA ALA A 53 1.85 -9.54 1.33
C ALA A 53 2.70 -10.04 2.50
N ASN A 54 2.19 -10.01 3.73
CA ASN A 54 2.99 -10.27 4.94
C ASN A 54 2.49 -11.47 5.77
N VAL A 55 1.22 -11.85 5.64
CA VAL A 55 0.64 -13.01 6.33
C VAL A 55 0.49 -14.14 5.31
N ASP A 56 1.14 -15.27 5.60
CA ASP A 56 1.03 -16.48 4.79
C ASP A 56 -0.39 -17.06 4.87
N HIS A 57 -1.04 -17.19 3.71
CA HIS A 57 -2.37 -17.76 3.55
C HIS A 57 -2.57 -18.24 2.11
N GLU A 58 -3.36 -19.30 1.92
CA GLU A 58 -3.72 -19.84 0.59
C GLU A 58 -4.44 -18.83 -0.34
N LEU A 59 -4.97 -17.75 0.22
CA LEU A 59 -5.70 -16.72 -0.52
C LEU A 59 -4.80 -15.55 -0.92
N SER A 60 -3.53 -15.53 -0.47
CA SER A 60 -2.64 -14.38 -0.66
C SER A 60 -2.43 -14.03 -2.12
N ASP A 61 -2.21 -15.02 -2.99
CA ASP A 61 -2.02 -14.78 -4.42
C ASP A 61 -3.26 -14.15 -5.06
N ALA A 62 -4.44 -14.76 -4.85
CA ALA A 62 -5.69 -14.26 -5.41
C ALA A 62 -6.05 -12.87 -4.83
N GLY A 63 -5.83 -12.68 -3.53
CA GLY A 63 -6.06 -11.42 -2.82
C GLY A 63 -5.18 -10.29 -3.32
N LEU A 64 -3.87 -10.53 -3.45
CA LEU A 64 -2.92 -9.56 -4.00
C LEU A 64 -3.24 -9.23 -5.45
N GLN A 65 -3.63 -10.23 -6.27
CA GLN A 65 -4.03 -9.98 -7.66
C GLN A 65 -5.22 -9.01 -7.76
N TRP A 66 -6.22 -9.15 -6.88
CA TRP A 66 -7.33 -8.19 -6.82
C TRP A 66 -6.88 -6.80 -6.36
N CYS A 67 -6.07 -6.73 -5.31
CA CYS A 67 -5.54 -5.46 -4.82
C CYS A 67 -4.70 -4.74 -5.88
N GLY A 68 -3.81 -5.45 -6.57
CA GLY A 68 -2.97 -4.89 -7.63
C GLY A 68 -3.78 -4.39 -8.81
N ARG A 69 -4.77 -5.15 -9.28
CA ARG A 69 -5.67 -4.71 -10.37
C ARG A 69 -6.42 -3.44 -10.02
N GLU A 70 -7.00 -3.38 -8.83
CA GLU A 70 -7.78 -2.20 -8.40
C GLU A 70 -6.88 -0.99 -8.13
N LEU A 71 -5.68 -1.21 -7.60
CA LEU A 71 -4.69 -0.16 -7.45
C LEU A 71 -4.26 0.42 -8.79
N GLU A 72 -3.89 -0.44 -9.75
CA GLU A 72 -3.51 0.00 -11.09
C GLU A 72 -4.67 0.72 -11.77
N ARG A 73 -5.88 0.15 -11.74
CA ARG A 73 -7.06 0.79 -12.31
C ARG A 73 -7.24 2.20 -11.75
N GLY A 74 -7.24 2.35 -10.43
CA GLY A 74 -7.42 3.64 -9.77
C GLY A 74 -6.30 4.64 -10.04
N PHE A 75 -5.05 4.18 -10.08
CA PHE A 75 -3.89 5.02 -10.42
C PHE A 75 -3.97 5.51 -11.87
N ARG A 76 -4.24 4.61 -12.81
CA ARG A 76 -4.36 4.93 -14.25
C ARG A 76 -5.52 5.87 -14.54
N THR A 77 -6.63 5.75 -13.81
CA THR A 77 -7.78 6.67 -13.95
C THR A 77 -7.65 7.95 -13.14
N GLY A 78 -6.56 8.13 -12.38
CA GLY A 78 -6.32 9.30 -11.53
C GLY A 78 -7.23 9.39 -10.30
N THR A 79 -7.95 8.33 -9.96
CA THR A 79 -8.80 8.29 -8.75
C THR A 79 -7.99 7.93 -7.50
N ILE A 80 -6.82 7.32 -7.66
CA ILE A 80 -5.84 7.09 -6.60
C ILE A 80 -4.63 7.97 -6.86
N ALA A 81 -4.29 8.83 -5.91
CA ALA A 81 -3.16 9.74 -6.02
C ALA A 81 -1.82 8.97 -5.97
N PRO A 82 -0.74 9.52 -6.57
CA PRO A 82 0.58 8.88 -6.53
C PRO A 82 1.09 8.58 -5.12
N LEU A 83 0.87 9.48 -4.16
CA LEU A 83 1.26 9.25 -2.76
C LEU A 83 0.54 8.05 -2.15
N ASP A 84 -0.74 7.88 -2.43
CA ASP A 84 -1.51 6.76 -1.88
C ASP A 84 -1.10 5.44 -2.50
N ALA A 85 -0.83 5.41 -3.81
CA ALA A 85 -0.24 4.23 -4.45
C ALA A 85 1.14 3.89 -3.87
N ALA A 86 1.99 4.91 -3.67
CA ALA A 86 3.31 4.74 -3.06
C ALA A 86 3.23 4.19 -1.63
N ARG A 87 2.24 4.63 -0.83
CA ARG A 87 1.96 4.07 0.50
C ARG A 87 1.62 2.59 0.44
N VAL A 88 0.80 2.15 -0.52
CA VAL A 88 0.47 0.72 -0.69
C VAL A 88 1.73 -0.10 -0.99
N PHE A 89 2.52 0.31 -1.98
CA PHE A 89 3.77 -0.37 -2.32
C PHE A 89 4.75 -0.41 -1.13
N ALA A 90 4.93 0.72 -0.45
CA ALA A 90 5.83 0.83 0.71
C ALA A 90 5.36 0.03 1.93
N ALA A 91 4.05 -0.15 2.12
CA ALA A 91 3.49 -0.98 3.18
C ALA A 91 3.69 -2.48 2.90
N CYS A 92 3.65 -2.86 1.62
CA CYS A 92 3.89 -4.23 1.15
C CYS A 92 5.38 -4.56 0.96
N ASP A 93 6.27 -3.57 1.04
CA ASP A 93 7.70 -3.69 0.69
C ASP A 93 7.91 -4.29 -0.71
N ALA A 94 7.04 -3.92 -1.65
CA ALA A 94 6.94 -4.52 -2.96
C ALA A 94 7.53 -3.63 -4.05
N GLN A 95 8.21 -4.24 -5.04
CA GLN A 95 8.62 -3.56 -6.28
C GLN A 95 7.57 -3.70 -7.41
N ALA A 96 6.71 -4.71 -7.27
CA ALA A 96 5.54 -4.95 -8.10
C ALA A 96 4.49 -5.65 -7.25
N LEU A 97 3.20 -5.39 -7.51
CA LEU A 97 2.10 -6.11 -6.88
C LEU A 97 1.50 -7.11 -7.87
N PRO A 98 1.22 -8.35 -7.46
CA PRO A 98 0.49 -9.30 -8.30
C PRO A 98 -0.78 -8.68 -8.89
N GLY A 99 -1.08 -8.97 -10.15
CA GLY A 99 -2.25 -8.43 -10.85
C GLY A 99 -2.12 -6.98 -11.35
N ALA A 100 -1.06 -6.25 -10.98
CA ALA A 100 -0.73 -4.95 -11.55
C ALA A 100 0.43 -5.05 -12.55
N ARG A 101 0.38 -4.26 -13.62
CA ARG A 101 1.54 -3.92 -14.48
C ARG A 101 2.25 -2.66 -14.01
N LEU A 102 1.63 -1.92 -13.10
CA LEU A 102 2.19 -0.74 -12.45
C LEU A 102 3.46 -1.12 -11.68
N SER A 103 4.59 -0.48 -11.99
CA SER A 103 5.88 -0.72 -11.34
C SER A 103 6.14 0.27 -10.21
N ALA A 104 6.98 -0.11 -9.24
CA ALA A 104 7.43 0.82 -8.19
C ALA A 104 8.16 2.04 -8.75
N GLU A 105 8.92 1.88 -9.84
CA GLU A 105 9.59 2.98 -10.53
C GLU A 105 8.57 3.97 -11.12
N GLU A 106 7.53 3.47 -11.79
CA GLU A 106 6.47 4.32 -12.35
C GLU A 106 5.76 5.10 -11.22
N VAL A 107 5.43 4.44 -10.11
CA VAL A 107 4.84 5.09 -8.93
C VAL A 107 5.78 6.14 -8.34
N ALA A 108 7.08 5.84 -8.22
CA ALA A 108 8.08 6.77 -7.69
C ALA A 108 8.23 8.02 -8.58
N LEU A 109 8.28 7.85 -9.91
CA LEU A 109 8.35 8.96 -10.85
C LEU A 109 7.10 9.84 -10.78
N SER A 110 5.90 9.24 -10.75
CA SER A 110 4.65 9.99 -10.58
C SER A 110 4.57 10.67 -9.21
N LEU A 111 5.10 10.06 -8.16
CA LEU A 111 5.17 10.68 -6.84
C LEU A 111 6.06 11.92 -6.87
N VAL A 112 7.29 11.84 -7.39
CA VAL A 112 8.19 13.00 -7.54
C VAL A 112 7.52 14.11 -8.36
N ALA A 113 6.85 13.76 -9.47
CA ALA A 113 6.14 14.72 -10.30
C ALA A 113 4.94 15.40 -9.59
N SER A 114 4.43 14.81 -8.51
CA SER A 114 3.30 15.35 -7.73
C SER A 114 3.72 16.32 -6.61
N GLN A 115 5.02 16.54 -6.42
CA GLN A 115 5.54 17.47 -5.41
C GLN A 115 4.96 18.88 -5.63
N GLN A 116 4.52 19.50 -4.56
CA GLN A 116 3.94 20.84 -4.57
C GLN A 116 5.05 21.91 -4.70
N PRO A 117 4.72 23.15 -5.11
CA PRO A 117 5.70 24.24 -5.26
C PRO A 117 6.46 24.61 -3.98
N ASP A 118 5.91 24.29 -2.80
CA ASP A 118 6.57 24.50 -1.50
C ASP A 118 7.55 23.36 -1.13
N GLY A 119 7.70 22.35 -1.99
CA GLY A 119 8.52 21.16 -1.78
C GLY A 119 7.82 20.05 -1.00
N GLY A 120 6.59 20.25 -0.53
CA GLY A 120 5.80 19.23 0.17
C GLY A 120 5.08 18.28 -0.77
N PHE A 121 4.47 17.23 -0.20
CA PHE A 121 3.61 16.28 -0.93
C PHE A 121 2.15 16.28 -0.46
N GLY A 122 1.82 17.05 0.57
CA GLY A 122 0.43 17.20 1.04
C GLY A 122 -0.34 18.23 0.24
N SER A 123 -1.67 18.16 0.27
CA SER A 123 -2.50 19.20 -0.36
C SER A 123 -2.35 20.52 0.40
N PRO A 124 -2.23 21.67 -0.28
CA PRO A 124 -2.24 22.98 0.39
C PRO A 124 -3.51 23.24 1.22
N ALA A 125 -4.61 22.55 0.90
CA ALA A 125 -5.87 22.61 1.63
C ALA A 125 -5.85 21.85 2.97
N ASP A 126 -4.90 20.93 3.16
CA ASP A 126 -4.81 20.13 4.38
C ASP A 126 -4.19 20.91 5.54
N PRO A 127 -4.51 20.56 6.80
CA PRO A 127 -3.82 21.09 7.97
C PRO A 127 -2.31 20.85 7.94
N ALA A 128 -1.53 21.73 8.58
CA ALA A 128 -0.07 21.68 8.53
C ALA A 128 0.53 20.32 8.94
N HIS A 129 0.01 19.68 10.00
CA HIS A 129 0.49 18.37 10.45
C HIS A 129 0.26 17.27 9.38
N ALA A 130 -0.90 17.26 8.72
CA ALA A 130 -1.20 16.30 7.67
C ALA A 130 -0.28 16.47 6.45
N ARG A 131 0.08 17.71 6.10
CA ARG A 131 1.06 17.97 5.03
C ARG A 131 2.46 17.50 5.38
N VAL A 132 2.86 17.64 6.64
CA VAL A 132 4.13 17.09 7.14
C VAL A 132 4.11 15.57 7.06
N GLU A 133 3.04 14.91 7.54
CA GLU A 133 2.89 13.46 7.45
C GLU A 133 2.93 12.95 6.01
N ALA A 134 2.21 13.60 5.09
CA ALA A 134 2.23 13.28 3.67
C ALA A 134 3.66 13.38 3.08
N THR A 135 4.41 14.41 3.47
CA THR A 135 5.80 14.58 3.05
C THR A 135 6.71 13.50 3.61
N LEU A 136 6.58 13.15 4.90
CA LEU A 136 7.34 12.07 5.51
C LEU A 136 7.03 10.71 4.87
N ASP A 137 5.77 10.44 4.59
CA ASP A 137 5.34 9.23 3.88
C ASP A 137 5.91 9.17 2.47
N ALA A 138 5.88 10.28 1.73
CA ALA A 138 6.46 10.37 0.40
C ALA A 138 7.96 10.05 0.42
N LEU A 139 8.72 10.65 1.32
CA LEU A 139 10.16 10.39 1.48
C LEU A 139 10.44 8.93 1.88
N ALA A 140 9.64 8.38 2.79
CA ALA A 140 9.76 6.99 3.21
C ALA A 140 9.44 6.01 2.07
N ALA A 141 8.46 6.32 1.24
CA ALA A 141 8.11 5.54 0.07
C ALA A 141 9.19 5.65 -1.01
N LEU A 142 9.66 6.86 -1.34
CA LEU A 142 10.74 7.06 -2.31
C LEU A 142 12.00 6.31 -1.92
N ARG A 143 12.39 6.30 -0.65
CA ARG A 143 13.54 5.51 -0.17
C ARG A 143 13.40 4.01 -0.45
N ARG A 144 12.18 3.47 -0.49
CA ARG A 144 11.92 2.05 -0.75
C ARG A 144 11.72 1.74 -2.23
N LEU A 145 11.12 2.66 -2.97
CA LEU A 145 10.68 2.45 -4.35
C LEU A 145 11.67 2.97 -5.40
N ALA A 146 12.49 3.96 -5.04
CA ALA A 146 13.47 4.50 -5.97
C ALA A 146 14.50 3.42 -6.36
N PRO A 147 14.90 3.37 -7.64
CA PRO A 147 16.02 2.56 -8.06
C PRO A 147 17.26 2.87 -7.19
N ARG A 148 18.04 1.84 -6.84
CA ARG A 148 19.27 2.00 -6.03
C ARG A 148 20.29 3.00 -6.61
N ALA A 149 20.13 3.44 -7.85
CA ALA A 149 20.93 4.48 -8.48
C ALA A 149 20.74 5.88 -7.86
N PHE A 150 19.70 6.09 -7.03
CA PHE A 150 19.45 7.35 -6.31
C PHE A 150 19.81 7.30 -4.81
N ALA A 151 20.39 6.19 -4.33
CA ALA A 151 20.70 5.95 -2.91
C ALA A 151 22.20 6.03 -2.60
#